data_AF-B7KNZ8-F1
#
_entry.id   AF-B7KNZ8-F1
#
_cell.length_a   1.000
_cell.length_b   1.000
_cell.length_c   1.000
_cell.angle_alpha   90.00
_cell.angle_beta   90.00
_cell.angle_gamma   90.00
#
_symmetry.space_group_name_H-M   'P 1'
#
loop_
_entity.id
_entity.type
_entity.pdbx_description
1 polymer ?
#
loop_
_entity_poly.entity_id
_entity_poly.type
_entity_poly.pdbx_seq_one_letter_code
_entity_poly.pdbx_strand_id
1 'polypeptide(L)'
;MSSGLSAPAGLSEVSRLATLLADQALDAQIMSRPIPDDQVQALLDAAVLLDEYGQEIPPLLEQIVHEIGSSAPERAVRPAKRPEEDEVGRMAWMLRPFRSGKRAG
;
A
#
# COMPACT_ATOMS: atom_id res chain seq x y z
N MET A 1 -14.36 -23.72 -26.05
CA MET A 1 -13.37 -22.75 -25.53
C MET A 1 -14.13 -21.84 -24.58
N SER A 2 -14.05 -22.13 -23.29
CA SER A 2 -14.81 -21.41 -22.27
C SER A 2 -14.09 -20.10 -21.98
N SER A 3 -14.57 -19.00 -22.56
CA SER A 3 -14.19 -17.67 -22.13
C SER A 3 -14.71 -17.46 -20.72
N GLY A 4 -13.85 -17.77 -19.74
CA GLY A 4 -14.08 -17.37 -18.36
C GLY A 4 -14.07 -15.86 -18.32
N LEU A 5 -15.22 -15.28 -18.02
CA LEU A 5 -15.33 -13.91 -17.51
C LEU A 5 -14.74 -13.92 -16.09
N SER A 6 -13.42 -14.13 -16.02
CA SER A 6 -12.61 -13.97 -14.81
C SER A 6 -12.42 -12.47 -14.57
N ALA A 7 -12.09 -12.05 -13.36
CA ALA A 7 -11.71 -10.66 -13.05
C ALA A 7 -10.83 -10.07 -14.17
N PRO A 8 -10.93 -8.76 -14.51
CA PRO A 8 -10.23 -8.18 -15.66
C PRO A 8 -8.79 -8.70 -15.66
N ALA A 9 -8.44 -9.47 -16.70
CA ALA A 9 -7.35 -10.46 -16.65
C ALA A 9 -5.99 -9.91 -16.19
N GLY A 10 -5.83 -8.58 -16.18
CA GLY A 10 -4.67 -7.89 -15.65
C GLY A 10 -4.55 -7.86 -14.12
N LEU A 11 -5.61 -8.01 -13.32
CA LEU A 11 -5.51 -7.83 -11.86
C LEU A 11 -4.66 -8.90 -11.17
N SER A 12 -4.74 -10.16 -11.60
CA SER A 12 -3.86 -11.21 -11.10
C SER A 12 -2.40 -10.95 -11.47
N GLU A 13 -2.16 -10.35 -12.64
CA GLU A 13 -0.82 -9.96 -13.05
C GLU A 13 -0.32 -8.72 -12.29
N VAL A 14 -1.18 -7.74 -12.02
CA VAL A 14 -0.87 -6.60 -11.14
C VAL A 14 -0.48 -7.09 -9.75
N SER A 15 -1.27 -8.00 -9.16
CA SER A 15 -0.94 -8.61 -7.86
C SER A 15 0.42 -9.31 -7.88
N ARG A 16 0.71 -10.09 -8.93
CA ARG A 16 1.99 -10.77 -9.12
C ARG A 16 3.15 -9.78 -9.24
N LEU A 17 3.00 -8.75 -10.09
CA LEU A 17 4.02 -7.72 -10.32
C LEU A 17 4.25 -6.87 -9.08
N ALA A 18 3.19 -6.49 -8.36
CA ALA A 18 3.30 -5.73 -7.14
C ALA A 18 4.02 -6.52 -6.04
N THR A 19 3.80 -7.83 -5.96
CA THR A 19 4.55 -8.73 -5.06
C THR A 19 6.04 -8.72 -5.37
N LEU A 20 6.41 -8.86 -6.66
CA LEU A 20 7.82 -8.82 -7.09
C LEU A 20 8.47 -7.44 -6.87
N LEU A 21 7.69 -6.38 -7.04
CA LEU A 21 8.17 -5.02 -6.86
C LEU A 21 8.36 -4.69 -5.36
N ALA A 22 7.49 -5.22 -4.50
CA ALA A 22 7.61 -5.10 -3.05
C ALA A 22 8.81 -5.88 -2.52
N ASP A 23 9.05 -7.08 -3.02
CA ASP A 23 10.23 -7.89 -2.71
C ASP A 23 11.54 -7.14 -3.03
N GLN A 24 11.62 -6.53 -4.22
CA GLN A 24 12.77 -5.69 -4.61
C GLN A 24 12.95 -4.46 -3.71
N ALA A 25 11.85 -3.85 -3.27
CA ALA A 25 11.89 -2.69 -2.38
C ALA A 25 12.37 -3.09 -0.97
N LEU A 26 11.94 -4.25 -0.47
CA LEU A 26 12.44 -4.82 0.80
C LEU A 26 13.94 -5.15 0.71
N ASP A 27 14.37 -5.78 -0.38
CA ASP A 27 15.79 -6.04 -0.64
C ASP A 27 16.63 -4.76 -0.67
N ALA A 28 16.08 -3.69 -1.25
CA ALA A 28 16.74 -2.39 -1.23
C ALA A 28 16.89 -1.86 0.20
N GLN A 29 15.83 -1.93 1.02
CA GLN A 29 15.88 -1.52 2.43
C GLN A 29 16.86 -2.35 3.26
N ILE A 30 16.88 -3.68 3.09
CA ILE A 30 17.84 -4.58 3.75
C ILE A 30 19.28 -4.17 3.43
N MET A 31 19.51 -3.78 2.17
CA MET A 31 20.82 -3.29 1.70
C MET A 31 21.08 -1.81 2.02
N SER A 32 20.20 -1.15 2.79
CA SER A 32 20.26 0.28 3.10
C SER A 32 20.33 1.18 1.86
N ARG A 33 19.71 0.73 0.77
CA ARG A 33 19.58 1.48 -0.48
C ARG A 33 18.23 2.22 -0.49
N PRO A 34 18.19 3.44 -1.05
CA PRO A 34 16.93 4.15 -1.23
C PRO A 34 16.05 3.40 -2.23
N ILE A 35 14.74 3.36 -1.96
CA ILE A 35 13.73 2.93 -2.93
C ILE A 35 13.45 4.13 -3.86
N PRO A 36 13.48 3.98 -5.19
CA PRO A 36 13.11 5.03 -6.13
C PRO A 36 11.65 5.50 -5.94
N ASP A 37 11.39 6.80 -6.06
CA ASP A 37 10.06 7.38 -5.91
C ASP A 37 9.04 6.78 -6.89
N ASP A 38 9.45 6.50 -8.13
CA ASP A 38 8.61 5.85 -9.14
C ASP A 38 8.16 4.44 -8.70
N GLN A 39 9.04 3.72 -8.00
CA GLN A 39 8.73 2.40 -7.45
C GLN A 39 7.75 2.52 -6.28
N VAL A 40 7.95 3.51 -5.41
CA VAL A 40 7.02 3.82 -4.31
C VAL A 40 5.62 4.13 -4.85
N GLN A 41 5.53 5.01 -5.86
CA GLN A 41 4.25 5.38 -6.46
C GLN A 41 3.58 4.16 -7.11
N ALA A 42 4.32 3.33 -7.85
CA ALA A 42 3.78 2.13 -8.47
C ALA A 42 3.22 1.11 -7.45
N LEU A 43 3.87 0.98 -6.28
CA LEU A 43 3.37 0.13 -5.19
C LEU A 43 2.08 0.68 -4.59
N LEU A 44 2.00 1.99 -4.36
CA LEU A 44 0.77 2.64 -3.86
C LEU A 44 -0.39 2.53 -4.86
N ASP A 45 -0.12 2.78 -6.14
CA ASP A 45 -1.11 2.68 -7.21
C ASP A 45 -1.62 1.24 -7.35
N ALA A 46 -0.73 0.25 -7.27
CA ALA A 46 -1.12 -1.16 -7.30
C ALA A 46 -1.98 -1.55 -6.09
N ALA A 47 -1.66 -1.06 -4.88
CA ALA A 47 -2.44 -1.32 -3.68
C ALA A 47 -3.86 -0.72 -3.80
N VAL A 48 -3.98 0.52 -4.27
CA VAL A 48 -5.28 1.16 -4.53
C VAL A 48 -6.07 0.39 -5.59
N LEU A 49 -5.42 0.03 -6.71
CA LEU A 49 -6.09 -0.69 -7.79
C LEU A 49 -6.59 -2.07 -7.34
N LEU A 50 -5.84 -2.80 -6.52
CA LEU A 50 -6.28 -4.10 -6.02
C LEU A 50 -7.45 -3.95 -5.04
N ASP A 51 -7.42 -2.95 -4.15
CA ASP A 51 -8.51 -2.66 -3.21
C ASP A 51 -9.80 -2.25 -3.92
N GLU A 52 -9.72 -1.34 -4.91
CA GLU A 52 -10.86 -0.87 -5.70
C GLU A 52 -11.64 -2.00 -6.37
N TYR A 53 -10.93 -3.04 -6.80
CA TYR A 53 -11.50 -4.23 -7.44
C TYR A 53 -11.73 -5.40 -6.46
N GLY A 54 -11.61 -5.15 -5.15
CA GLY A 54 -11.85 -6.13 -4.09
C GLY A 54 -10.93 -7.35 -4.16
N GLN A 55 -9.72 -7.19 -4.70
CA GLN A 55 -8.70 -8.22 -4.70
C GLN A 55 -7.97 -8.25 -3.36
N GLU A 56 -7.48 -9.43 -2.99
CA GLU A 56 -6.60 -9.55 -1.84
C GLU A 56 -5.27 -8.83 -2.14
N ILE A 57 -4.88 -7.95 -1.22
CA ILE A 57 -3.59 -7.26 -1.29
C ILE A 57 -2.51 -8.26 -0.86
N PRO A 58 -1.45 -8.47 -1.68
CA PRO A 58 -0.36 -9.35 -1.31
C PRO A 58 0.32 -8.90 -0.01
N PRO A 59 0.68 -9.82 0.91
CA PRO A 59 1.27 -9.45 2.21
C PRO A 59 2.53 -8.60 2.11
N LEU A 60 3.39 -8.87 1.10
CA LEU A 60 4.61 -8.06 0.88
C LEU A 60 4.28 -6.64 0.42
N LEU A 61 3.24 -6.48 -0.39
CA LEU A 61 2.75 -5.17 -0.81
C LEU A 61 2.17 -4.39 0.37
N GLU A 62 1.39 -5.06 1.23
CA GLU A 62 0.85 -4.44 2.44
C GLU A 62 1.97 -3.98 3.39
N GLN A 63 2.98 -4.83 3.61
CA GLN A 63 4.14 -4.50 4.44
C GLN A 63 4.89 -3.27 3.92
N ILE A 64 5.28 -3.27 2.64
CA ILE A 64 6.08 -2.17 2.07
C ILE A 64 5.31 -0.85 2.09
N VAL A 65 4.01 -0.87 1.79
CA VAL A 65 3.16 0.33 1.81
C VAL A 65 3.05 0.89 3.24
N HIS A 66 2.96 0.02 4.25
CA HIS A 66 2.97 0.43 5.65
C HIS A 66 4.32 1.05 6.06
N GLU A 67 5.44 0.42 5.67
CA GLU A 67 6.78 0.92 5.95
C GLU A 67 7.06 2.27 5.28
N ILE A 68 6.65 2.45 4.01
CA ILE A 68 6.76 3.72 3.29
C ILE A 68 5.97 4.83 4.01
N GLY A 69 4.74 4.54 4.44
CA GLY A 69 3.91 5.49 5.20
C GLY A 69 4.51 5.88 6.56
N SER A 70 5.26 4.97 7.18
CA SER A 70 5.99 5.19 8.44
C SER A 70 7.31 5.96 8.25
N SER A 71 7.93 5.84 7.06
CA SER A 71 9.25 6.39 6.73
C SER A 71 9.21 7.80 6.13
N ALA A 72 8.01 8.34 5.87
CA ALA A 72 7.86 9.72 5.41
C ALA A 72 8.56 10.67 6.40
N PRO A 73 9.52 11.49 5.93
CA PRO A 73 10.48 12.12 6.81
C PRO A 73 9.79 13.14 7.72
N GLU A 74 10.04 12.98 9.01
CA GLU A 74 9.91 13.98 10.07
C GLU A 74 10.88 15.16 9.82
N ARG A 75 10.89 15.74 8.61
CA ARG A 75 11.82 16.79 8.19
C ARG A 75 11.11 18.12 7.98
N ALA A 76 10.52 18.58 9.07
CA ALA A 76 10.34 19.95 9.53
C ALA A 76 9.37 19.79 10.70
N VAL A 77 9.75 19.99 11.96
CA VAL A 77 9.61 21.29 12.61
C VAL A 77 9.98 21.05 14.09
N ARG A 78 11.05 21.67 14.60
CA ARG A 78 11.03 22.13 16.01
C ARG A 78 10.70 23.63 15.93
N PRO A 79 9.54 24.04 16.45
CA PRO A 79 9.59 24.74 17.73
C PRO A 79 8.62 24.14 18.73
N ALA A 80 8.94 24.36 20.00
CA ALA A 80 8.04 24.10 21.09
C ALA A 80 6.69 24.83 20.88
N LYS A 81 5.58 24.07 20.77
CA LYS A 81 4.34 24.19 21.55
C LYS A 81 3.15 23.53 20.85
N ARG A 82 2.46 22.70 21.64
CA ARG A 82 1.13 22.07 21.50
C ARG A 82 1.00 20.88 20.52
N PRO A 83 0.62 19.69 21.01
CA PRO A 83 0.14 18.59 20.19
C PRO A 83 -1.35 18.81 19.84
N GLU A 84 -1.88 17.98 18.96
CA GLU A 84 -3.24 17.98 18.41
C GLU A 84 -3.40 18.73 17.08
N GLU A 85 -2.92 18.12 15.99
CA GLU A 85 -3.58 18.18 14.68
C GLU A 85 -3.06 17.07 13.74
N ASP A 86 -1.76 16.74 13.81
CA ASP A 86 -1.16 15.64 13.02
C ASP A 86 -1.61 14.23 13.45
N GLU A 87 -2.01 14.07 14.71
CA GLU A 87 -2.58 12.82 15.22
C GLU A 87 -3.98 12.59 14.64
N VAL A 88 -4.73 13.64 14.30
CA VAL A 88 -6.10 13.52 13.76
C VAL A 88 -6.08 13.02 12.31
N GLY A 89 -5.07 13.42 11.53
CA GLY A 89 -4.86 12.90 10.16
C GLY A 89 -4.38 11.45 10.13
N ARG A 90 -3.51 11.05 11.07
CA ARG A 90 -3.06 9.66 11.25
C ARG A 90 -4.15 8.77 11.84
N MET A 91 -4.96 9.30 12.76
CA MET A 91 -6.14 8.65 13.32
C MET A 91 -7.31 8.59 12.32
N ALA A 92 -7.40 9.52 11.37
CA ALA A 92 -8.39 9.47 10.29
C ALA A 92 -8.17 8.27 9.36
N TRP A 93 -6.94 7.78 9.21
CA TRP A 93 -6.69 6.49 8.54
C TRP A 93 -7.03 5.30 9.45
N MET A 94 -6.73 5.37 10.76
CA MET A 94 -7.11 4.34 11.73
C MET A 94 -8.64 4.19 11.94
N LEU A 95 -9.42 5.17 11.49
CA LEU A 95 -10.88 5.18 11.56
C LEU A 95 -11.58 4.86 10.23
N ARG A 96 -10.86 4.47 9.16
CA ARG A 96 -11.51 3.84 8.00
C ARG A 96 -11.79 2.37 8.34
N PRO A 97 -13.05 1.96 8.57
CA PRO A 97 -13.34 0.56 8.80
C PRO A 97 -13.05 -0.21 7.52
N PHE A 98 -12.30 -1.29 7.67
CA PHE A 98 -12.23 -2.44 6.78
C PHE A 98 -13.65 -2.93 6.43
N ARG A 99 -14.34 -2.25 5.51
CA ARG A 99 -15.62 -2.69 4.96
C ARG A 99 -15.34 -3.78 3.94
N SER A 100 -14.98 -4.95 4.46
CA SER A 100 -15.11 -6.24 3.77
C SER A 100 -16.55 -6.36 3.26
N GLY A 101 -16.71 -6.21 1.96
CA GLY A 101 -17.98 -6.36 1.26
C GLY A 101 -18.39 -7.83 1.23
N LYS A 102 -19.22 -8.22 2.20
CA LYS A 102 -20.40 -9.10 2.06
C LYS A 102 -20.23 -10.34 1.16
N ARG A 103 -20.11 -11.52 1.81
CA ARG A 103 -20.71 -12.76 1.30
C ARG A 103 -21.78 -13.24 2.30
N ALA A 104 -23.04 -12.91 2.00
CA ALA A 104 -24.16 -13.78 2.35
C ALA A 104 -24.02 -15.02 1.45
N GLY A 105 -24.12 -16.25 1.95
CA GLY A 105 -25.35 -16.81 2.49
C GLY A 105 -26.06 -17.50 1.34
#